data_AF-A0A4R2FEA1-F1
#
_entry.id   AF-A0A4R2FEA1-F1
#
_cell.length_a   1.000
_cell.length_b   1.000
_cell.length_c   1.000
_cell.angle_alpha   90.00
_cell.angle_beta   90.00
_cell.angle_gamma   90.00
#
_symmetry.space_group_name_H-M   'P 1'
#
loop_
_entity.id
_entity.type
_entity.pdbx_description
1 polymer ?
#
loop_
_entity_poly.entity_id
_entity_poly.type
_entity_poly.pdbx_seq_one_letter_code
_entity_poly.pdbx_strand_id
1 'polypeptide(L)'
;MATSDLETILDLNTLEQYCSAIGAGTLLKSVVLFEQLLPEYLSNLQQAAGANNKEQLCSEAHKFKGAAGSVGLKRVHHYAQLLQHGEDPEWDSQHQAWLQQILTEVTADLQQLKSFLEAKA
;
A
#
# COMPACT_ATOMS: atom_id res chain seq x y z
N MET A 1 -5.75 2.53 -24.16
CA MET A 1 -4.74 1.64 -23.55
C MET A 1 -4.27 2.23 -22.21
N ALA A 2 -5.19 2.70 -21.34
CA ALA A 2 -4.84 3.39 -20.08
C ALA A 2 -5.39 2.69 -18.83
N THR A 3 -6.18 1.62 -19.00
CA THR A 3 -6.77 0.84 -17.91
C THR A 3 -5.81 -0.22 -17.37
N SER A 4 -4.89 -0.74 -18.20
CA SER A 4 -3.99 -1.84 -17.85
C SER A 4 -2.94 -1.47 -16.79
N ASP A 5 -2.52 -0.20 -16.75
CA ASP A 5 -1.57 0.29 -15.75
C ASP A 5 -2.23 0.41 -14.37
N LEU A 6 -3.51 0.81 -14.33
CA LEU A 6 -4.29 0.92 -13.10
C LEU A 6 -4.55 -0.45 -12.46
N GLU A 7 -4.78 -1.51 -13.24
CA GLU A 7 -5.00 -2.88 -12.73
C GLU A 7 -3.76 -3.49 -12.06
N THR A 8 -2.58 -2.93 -12.35
CA THR A 8 -1.30 -3.29 -11.74
C THR A 8 -1.10 -2.55 -10.41
N ILE A 9 -1.60 -1.31 -10.33
CA ILE A 9 -1.44 -0.41 -9.19
C ILE A 9 -2.54 -0.65 -8.15
N LEU A 10 -3.78 -0.73 -8.61
CA LEU A 10 -5.02 -0.78 -7.85
C LEU A 10 -5.71 -2.12 -8.06
N ASP A 11 -6.34 -2.60 -6.99
CA ASP A 11 -7.19 -3.78 -7.08
C ASP A 11 -8.60 -3.38 -7.52
N LEU A 12 -8.79 -3.17 -8.82
CA LEU A 12 -10.06 -2.71 -9.37
C LEU A 12 -11.22 -3.63 -8.96
N ASN A 13 -10.99 -4.94 -8.89
CA ASN A 13 -12.00 -5.90 -8.47
C ASN A 13 -12.47 -5.67 -7.03
N THR A 14 -11.54 -5.45 -6.09
CA THR A 14 -11.85 -5.14 -4.69
C THR A 14 -12.50 -3.76 -4.56
N LEU A 15 -11.99 -2.77 -5.29
CA LEU A 15 -12.53 -1.41 -5.29
C LEU A 15 -13.97 -1.38 -5.80
N GLU A 16 -14.29 -2.10 -6.87
CA GLU A 16 -15.65 -2.16 -7.40
C GLU A 16 -16.61 -2.88 -6.45
N GLN A 17 -16.15 -3.93 -5.76
CA GLN A 17 -16.92 -4.59 -4.71
C GLN A 17 -17.18 -3.65 -3.53
N TYR A 18 -16.17 -2.92 -3.04
CA TYR A 18 -16.34 -1.96 -1.96
C TYR A 18 -17.21 -0.78 -2.36
N CYS A 19 -17.02 -0.21 -3.55
CA CYS A 19 -17.90 0.84 -4.06
C CYS A 19 -19.36 0.37 -4.14
N SER A 20 -19.61 -0.88 -4.55
CA SER A 20 -20.96 -1.45 -4.59
C SER A 20 -21.53 -1.74 -3.20
N ALA A 21 -20.69 -2.08 -2.23
CA ALA A 21 -21.11 -2.46 -0.88
C ALA A 21 -21.33 -1.25 0.06
N ILE A 22 -20.38 -0.31 0.11
CA ILE A 22 -20.37 0.82 1.05
C ILE A 22 -20.45 2.20 0.36
N GLY A 23 -20.34 2.24 -0.97
CA GLY A 23 -20.30 3.48 -1.76
C GLY A 23 -18.88 4.05 -1.91
N ALA A 24 -18.58 4.59 -3.09
CA ALA A 24 -17.28 5.21 -3.42
C ALA A 24 -16.91 6.35 -2.45
N GLY A 25 -17.88 7.17 -2.04
CA GLY A 25 -17.66 8.25 -1.07
C GLY A 25 -17.27 7.77 0.33
N THR A 26 -17.77 6.61 0.78
CA THR A 26 -17.35 6.01 2.07
C THR A 26 -15.94 5.45 1.96
N LEU A 27 -15.66 4.74 0.87
CA LEU A 27 -14.32 4.20 0.61
C LEU A 27 -13.27 5.32 0.51
N LEU A 28 -13.60 6.43 -0.16
CA LEU A 28 -12.73 7.61 -0.27
C LEU A 28 -12.34 8.16 1.10
N LYS A 29 -13.24 8.16 2.10
CA LYS A 29 -12.90 8.56 3.48
C LYS A 29 -11.85 7.64 4.10
N SER A 30 -11.94 6.33 3.85
CA SER A 30 -10.92 5.37 4.29
C SER A 30 -9.57 5.62 3.61
N VAL A 31 -9.58 5.97 2.32
CA VAL A 31 -8.36 6.35 1.58
C VAL A 31 -7.73 7.62 2.17
N VAL A 32 -8.54 8.64 2.46
CA VAL A 32 -8.06 9.88 3.09
C VAL A 32 -7.45 9.62 4.46
N LEU A 33 -8.09 8.79 5.29
CA LEU A 33 -7.55 8.41 6.59
C LEU A 33 -6.20 7.70 6.45
N PHE A 34 -6.09 6.77 5.50
CA PHE A 34 -4.84 6.09 5.19
C PHE A 34 -3.75 7.08 4.71
N GLU A 35 -4.08 8.05 3.86
CA GLU A 35 -3.15 9.09 3.43
C GLU A 35 -2.64 9.94 4.60
N GLN A 36 -3.49 10.24 5.59
CA GLN A 36 -3.05 10.96 6.80
C GLN A 36 -2.09 10.15 7.67
N LEU A 37 -2.29 8.83 7.75
CA LEU A 37 -1.44 7.91 8.52
C LEU A 37 -0.21 7.42 7.74
N LEU A 38 -0.21 7.58 6.42
CA LEU A 38 0.89 7.19 5.53
C LEU A 38 2.27 7.68 6.00
N PRO A 39 2.51 8.97 6.29
CA PRO A 39 3.83 9.43 6.73
C PRO A 39 4.32 8.72 8.00
N GLU A 40 3.42 8.36 8.91
CA GLU A 40 3.75 7.60 10.12
C GLU A 40 4.18 6.17 9.77
N TYR A 41 3.40 5.46 8.94
CA TYR A 41 3.77 4.12 8.47
C TYR A 41 5.11 4.10 7.75
N LEU A 42 5.33 5.06 6.84
CA LEU A 42 6.58 5.16 6.07
C LEU A 42 7.77 5.47 6.98
N SER A 43 7.59 6.38 7.95
CA SER A 43 8.64 6.71 8.90
C SER A 43 9.03 5.51 9.76
N ASN A 44 8.05 4.77 10.29
CA ASN A 44 8.31 3.58 11.09
C ASN A 44 9.04 2.48 10.29
N LEU A 45 8.63 2.25 9.04
CA LEU A 45 9.29 1.32 8.13
C LEU A 45 10.75 1.73 7.87
N GLN A 46 11.00 3.00 7.58
CA GLN A 46 12.35 3.52 7.37
C GLN A 46 13.21 3.43 8.62
N GLN A 47 12.65 3.73 9.79
CA GLN A 47 13.34 3.61 11.06
C GLN A 47 13.70 2.15 11.37
N ALA A 48 12.77 1.21 11.17
CA ALA A 48 13.02 -0.21 11.37
C ALA A 48 14.11 -0.75 10.43
N ALA A 49 14.07 -0.36 9.15
CA ALA A 49 15.08 -0.72 8.17
C ALA A 49 16.45 -0.10 8.50
N GLY A 50 16.49 1.17 8.89
CA GLY A 50 17.72 1.86 9.30
C GLY A 50 18.34 1.31 10.58
N ALA A 51 17.50 0.83 11.52
CA ALA A 51 17.94 0.15 12.73
C ALA A 51 18.36 -1.32 12.49
N ASN A 52 18.28 -1.80 11.24
CA ASN A 52 18.51 -3.20 10.87
C ASN A 52 17.65 -4.18 11.71
N ASN A 53 16.48 -3.72 12.17
CA ASN A 53 15.59 -4.50 13.02
C ASN A 53 14.54 -5.20 12.15
N LYS A 54 14.86 -6.43 11.76
CA LYS A 54 14.02 -7.27 10.91
C LYS A 54 12.64 -7.53 11.51
N GLU A 55 12.54 -7.83 12.80
CA GLU A 55 11.27 -8.14 13.47
C GLU A 55 10.34 -6.92 13.48
N GLN A 56 10.91 -5.75 13.80
CA GLN A 56 10.19 -4.49 13.75
C GLN A 56 9.77 -4.16 12.32
N LEU A 57 10.65 -4.36 11.33
CA LEU A 57 10.34 -4.10 9.92
C LEU A 57 9.19 -4.99 9.42
N CYS A 58 9.20 -6.28 9.77
CA CYS A 58 8.12 -7.20 9.41
C CYS A 58 6.79 -6.79 10.07
N SER A 59 6.83 -6.34 11.33
CA SER A 59 5.65 -5.89 12.06
C SER A 59 5.05 -4.62 11.46
N GLU A 60 5.88 -3.64 11.12
CA GLU A 60 5.44 -2.40 10.49
C GLU A 60 4.95 -2.65 9.05
N ALA A 61 5.60 -3.55 8.32
CA ALA A 61 5.15 -4.01 7.01
C ALA A 61 3.77 -4.66 7.06
N HIS A 62 3.50 -5.48 8.08
CA HIS A 62 2.21 -6.10 8.28
C HIS A 62 1.09 -5.06 8.50
N LYS A 63 1.35 -4.04 9.33
CA LYS A 63 0.40 -2.94 9.56
C LYS A 63 0.12 -2.15 8.28
N PHE A 64 1.17 -1.75 7.57
CA PHE A 64 1.05 -1.01 6.33
C PHE A 64 0.35 -1.85 5.23
N LYS A 65 0.69 -3.13 5.11
CA LYS A 65 0.01 -4.09 4.22
C LYS A 65 -1.48 -4.13 4.49
N GLY A 66 -1.89 -4.32 5.76
CA GLY A 66 -3.30 -4.39 6.12
C GLY A 66 -4.07 -3.13 5.71
N ALA A 67 -3.47 -1.96 5.95
CA ALA A 67 -4.07 -0.69 5.60
C ALA A 67 -4.13 -0.49 4.06
N ALA A 68 -3.04 -0.75 3.34
CA ALA A 68 -2.97 -0.66 1.88
C ALA A 68 -3.94 -1.63 1.18
N GLY A 69 -4.05 -2.86 1.68
CA GLY A 69 -5.01 -3.85 1.16
C GLY A 69 -6.46 -3.43 1.39
N SER A 70 -6.77 -2.82 2.54
CA SER A 70 -8.12 -2.36 2.87
C SER A 70 -8.61 -1.21 1.98
N VAL A 71 -7.69 -0.42 1.45
CA VAL A 71 -8.01 0.68 0.51
C VAL A 71 -7.89 0.29 -0.96
N GLY A 72 -7.46 -0.94 -1.27
CA GLY A 72 -7.34 -1.45 -2.65
C GLY A 72 -6.05 -1.07 -3.38
N LEU A 73 -4.97 -0.73 -2.66
CA LEU A 73 -3.66 -0.45 -3.25
C LEU A 73 -2.86 -1.74 -3.47
N LYS A 74 -3.05 -2.37 -4.64
CA LYS A 74 -2.50 -3.68 -4.98
C LYS A 74 -0.97 -3.73 -5.01
N ARG A 75 -0.34 -2.73 -5.64
CA ARG A 75 1.11 -2.70 -5.86
C ARG A 75 1.90 -2.58 -4.56
N VAL A 76 1.60 -1.56 -3.76
CA VAL A 76 2.27 -1.38 -2.47
C VAL A 76 1.89 -2.46 -1.45
N HIS A 77 0.67 -3.01 -1.52
CA HIS A 77 0.29 -4.19 -0.75
C HIS A 77 1.19 -5.39 -1.08
N HIS A 78 1.50 -5.61 -2.36
CA HIS A 78 2.40 -6.68 -2.78
C HIS A 78 3.82 -6.50 -2.21
N TYR A 79 4.40 -5.31 -2.32
CA TYR A 79 5.73 -5.06 -1.74
C TYR A 79 5.73 -5.17 -0.21
N ALA A 80 4.69 -4.68 0.47
CA ALA A 80 4.56 -4.81 1.91
C ALA A 80 4.43 -6.28 2.33
N GLN A 81 3.77 -7.10 1.51
CA GLN A 81 3.71 -8.54 1.70
C GLN A 81 5.09 -9.18 1.60
N LEU A 82 5.92 -8.80 0.63
CA LEU A 82 7.29 -9.30 0.55
C LEU A 82 8.11 -8.84 1.76
N LEU A 83 7.94 -7.58 2.17
CA LEU A 83 8.63 -6.99 3.31
C LEU A 83 8.29 -7.65 4.66
N GLN A 84 7.07 -8.16 4.85
CA GLN A 84 6.72 -8.91 6.07
C GLN A 84 7.28 -10.33 6.12
N HIS A 85 7.63 -10.95 4.98
CA HIS A 85 8.17 -12.30 4.93
C HIS A 85 9.69 -12.26 5.07
N GLY A 86 10.15 -11.85 6.26
CA GLY A 86 11.58 -11.78 6.56
C GLY A 86 12.31 -13.12 6.40
N GLU A 87 11.61 -14.25 6.45
CA GLU A 87 12.19 -15.58 6.28
C GLU A 87 12.60 -15.92 4.84
N ASP A 88 12.15 -15.15 3.84
CA ASP A 88 12.50 -15.39 2.44
C ASP A 88 13.99 -15.17 2.18
N PRO A 89 14.64 -16.04 1.39
CA PRO A 89 16.07 -15.92 1.06
C PRO A 89 16.37 -14.65 0.25
N GLU A 90 15.42 -14.16 -0.54
CA GLU A 90 15.55 -12.92 -1.32
C GLU A 90 15.37 -11.67 -0.46
N TRP A 91 14.79 -11.80 0.74
CA TRP A 91 14.46 -10.68 1.60
C TRP A 91 15.70 -9.90 2.00
N ASP A 92 16.76 -10.56 2.43
CA ASP A 92 18.00 -9.91 2.89
C ASP A 92 18.60 -8.98 1.82
N SER A 93 18.54 -9.39 0.55
CA SER A 93 19.06 -8.59 -0.57
C SER A 93 18.05 -7.61 -1.17
N GLN A 94 16.74 -7.87 -1.06
CA GLN A 94 15.71 -7.08 -1.75
C GLN A 94 14.81 -6.23 -0.85
N HIS A 95 14.77 -6.44 0.47
CA HIS A 95 13.88 -5.70 1.38
C HIS A 95 14.05 -4.18 1.26
N GLN A 96 15.29 -3.70 1.14
CA GLN A 96 15.55 -2.27 0.89
C GLN A 96 14.94 -1.79 -0.42
N ALA A 97 15.05 -2.57 -1.50
CA ALA A 97 14.46 -2.21 -2.79
C ALA A 97 12.93 -2.16 -2.69
N TRP A 98 12.29 -3.17 -2.09
CA TRP A 98 10.84 -3.18 -1.90
C TRP A 98 10.36 -2.01 -1.03
N LEU A 99 11.10 -1.68 0.04
CA LEU A 99 10.80 -0.52 0.87
C LEU A 99 10.89 0.79 0.07
N GLN A 100 11.95 0.97 -0.73
CA GLN A 100 12.10 2.15 -1.58
C GLN A 100 10.99 2.25 -2.65
N GLN A 101 10.56 1.11 -3.21
CA GLN A 101 9.41 1.07 -4.11
C GLN A 101 8.14 1.54 -3.41
N ILE A 102 7.86 1.06 -2.19
CA ILE A 102 6.72 1.54 -1.40
C ILE A 102 6.81 3.05 -1.19
N LEU A 103 7.94 3.55 -0.69
CA LEU A 103 8.12 4.98 -0.36
C LEU A 103 7.92 5.90 -1.57
N THR A 104 8.37 5.46 -2.74
CA THR A 104 8.32 6.25 -3.98
C THR A 104 6.96 6.16 -4.65
N GLU A 105 6.40 4.95 -4.73
CA GLU A 105 5.21 4.67 -5.53
C GLU A 105 3.91 4.91 -4.77
N VAL A 106 3.88 4.75 -3.43
CA VAL A 106 2.64 4.83 -2.63
C VAL A 106 1.91 6.15 -2.79
N THR A 107 2.65 7.26 -2.93
CA THR A 107 2.06 8.58 -3.10
C THR A 107 1.37 8.69 -4.47
N ALA A 108 2.01 8.20 -5.53
CA ALA A 108 1.43 8.15 -6.86
C ALA A 108 0.22 7.21 -6.91
N ASP A 109 0.32 6.04 -6.29
CA ASP A 109 -0.74 5.04 -6.23
C ASP A 109 -1.97 5.58 -5.51
N LEU A 110 -1.77 6.31 -4.40
CA LEU A 110 -2.84 6.97 -3.67
C LEU A 110 -3.54 8.05 -4.49
N GLN A 111 -2.80 8.85 -5.25
CA GLN A 111 -3.39 9.87 -6.12
C GLN A 111 -4.26 9.23 -7.19
N GLN A 112 -3.78 8.15 -7.83
CA GLN A 112 -4.56 7.38 -8.81
C GLN A 112 -5.82 6.77 -8.18
N LEU A 113 -5.69 6.20 -6.98
CA LEU A 113 -6.82 5.64 -6.23
C LEU A 113 -7.89 6.70 -5.92
N LYS A 114 -7.48 7.87 -5.40
CA LYS A 114 -8.41 8.96 -5.10
C LYS A 114 -9.12 9.44 -6.37
N SER A 115 -8.37 9.71 -7.44
CA SER A 115 -8.94 10.11 -8.72
C SER A 115 -9.94 9.08 -9.27
N PHE A 116 -9.65 7.78 -9.13
CA PHE A 116 -10.57 6.72 -9.52
C PHE A 116 -11.86 6.72 -8.70
N LEU A 117 -11.75 6.88 -7.38
CA LEU A 117 -12.92 6.93 -6.49
C LEU A 117 -13.74 8.20 -6.67
N GLU A 118 -13.10 9.35 -6.86
CA GLU A 118 -13.76 10.62 -7.16
C GLU A 118 -14.52 10.58 -8.49
N ALA A 119 -14.00 9.88 -9.49
CA ALA A 119 -14.70 9.67 -10.76
C ALA A 119 -15.91 8.71 -10.65
N LYS A 120 -15.99 7.92 -9.57
CA LYS A 120 -17.05 6.93 -9.29
C LYS A 120 -18.04 7.38 -8.21
N ALA A 121 -17.72 8.45 -7.47
CA ALA A 121 -18.55 9.02 -6.39
C ALA A 121 -19.64 9.94 -6.95
#